data_AF-A0A1F6C310-F1
#
_entry.id   AF-A0A1F6C310-F1
#
_cell.length_a   1.000
_cell.length_b   1.000
_cell.length_c   1.000
_cell.angle_alpha   90.00
_cell.angle_beta   90.00
_cell.angle_gamma   90.00
#
_symmetry.space_group_name_H-M   'P 1'
#
loop_
_entity.id
_entity.type
_entity.pdbx_description
1 polymer ?
#
loop_
_entity_poly.entity_id
_entity_poly.type
_entity_poly.pdbx_seq_one_letter_code
_entity_poly.pdbx_strand_id
1 'polypeptide(L)'
;MVSNSSSQVKSVSFNPGDATDKLAIAYAVEQGYQFRLDADGDCEVSKPDGTAYYVVNFLCDCPDAHRRDGGSHAGRCKHAWWVAQLRPCEMCGGTMALGTFKTAFGQIVKRFECPDCGNARDYDLVKQERRERRREAAHATA
;
A
#
# COMPACT_ATOMS: atom_id res chain seq x y z
N MET A 1 13.02 37.60 12.60
CA MET A 1 12.19 37.07 11.50
C MET A 1 12.59 35.62 11.31
N VAL A 2 11.81 34.69 11.88
CA VAL A 2 12.11 33.26 11.78
C VAL A 2 11.48 32.76 10.50
N SER A 3 12.30 32.48 9.49
CA SER A 3 11.89 31.87 8.23
C SER A 3 11.39 30.46 8.52
N ASN A 4 10.07 30.29 8.55
CA ASN A 4 9.45 28.99 8.70
C ASN A 4 9.52 28.29 7.33
N SER A 5 10.61 27.56 7.09
CA SER A 5 10.79 26.73 5.90
C SER A 5 9.72 25.65 5.91
N SER A 6 8.70 25.82 5.06
CA SER A 6 7.73 24.78 4.76
C SER A 6 8.47 23.61 4.12
N SER A 7 8.77 22.60 4.93
CA SER A 7 9.29 21.31 4.46
C SER A 7 8.29 20.73 3.47
N GLN A 8 8.55 20.92 2.17
CA GLN A 8 7.80 20.27 1.10
C GLN A 8 7.93 18.76 1.32
N VAL A 9 6.83 18.13 1.71
CA VAL A 9 6.74 16.67 1.78
C VAL A 9 6.95 16.16 0.35
N LYS A 10 8.15 15.65 0.05
CA LYS A 10 8.43 15.00 -1.23
C LYS A 10 7.43 13.86 -1.37
N SER A 11 6.55 13.96 -2.36
CA SER A 11 5.63 12.88 -2.71
C SER A 11 6.48 11.69 -3.20
N VAL A 12 6.51 10.62 -2.42
CA VAL A 12 7.13 9.36 -2.83
C VAL A 12 6.27 8.75 -3.94
N SER A 13 6.85 8.53 -5.11
CA SER A 13 6.23 7.86 -6.25
C SER A 13 6.73 6.43 -6.36
N PHE A 14 5.89 5.53 -6.86
CA PHE A 14 6.24 4.16 -7.22
C PHE A 14 5.56 3.78 -8.54
N ASN A 15 6.15 2.82 -9.25
CA ASN A 15 5.66 2.26 -10.51
C ASN A 15 4.96 0.92 -10.25
N PRO A 16 3.61 0.85 -10.24
CA PRO A 16 2.90 -0.41 -10.03
C PRO A 16 3.29 -1.43 -11.09
N GLY A 17 3.62 -2.65 -10.66
CA GLY A 17 4.02 -3.75 -11.56
C GLY A 17 5.50 -3.76 -11.96
N ASP A 18 6.29 -2.74 -11.62
CA ASP A 18 7.71 -2.71 -11.90
C ASP A 18 8.49 -3.50 -10.82
N ALA A 19 9.02 -4.65 -11.20
CA ALA A 19 9.75 -5.52 -10.29
C ALA A 19 11.14 -4.98 -9.92
N THR A 20 11.61 -3.90 -10.56
CA THR A 20 12.87 -3.21 -10.20
C THR A 20 12.66 -2.07 -9.20
N ASP A 21 11.43 -1.59 -9.04
CA ASP A 21 11.08 -0.56 -8.08
C ASP A 21 10.90 -1.17 -6.68
N LYS A 22 11.82 -0.85 -5.76
CA LYS A 22 11.82 -1.36 -4.39
C LYS A 22 10.55 -1.04 -3.60
N LEU A 23 9.78 -0.05 -4.01
CA LEU A 23 8.50 0.30 -3.39
C LEU A 23 7.31 -0.34 -4.06
N ALA A 24 7.46 -0.98 -5.23
CA ALA A 24 6.39 -1.72 -5.86
C ALA A 24 6.16 -3.08 -5.18
N ILE A 25 4.90 -3.52 -5.12
CA ILE A 25 4.58 -4.85 -4.62
C ILE A 25 5.20 -5.96 -5.49
N ALA A 26 5.34 -5.72 -6.80
CA ALA A 26 5.95 -6.65 -7.74
C ALA A 26 7.40 -6.99 -7.35
N TYR A 27 8.20 -5.99 -6.95
CA TYR A 27 9.54 -6.21 -6.41
C TYR A 27 9.51 -7.12 -5.19
N ALA A 28 8.60 -6.87 -4.24
CA ALA A 28 8.54 -7.66 -3.01
C ALA A 28 8.21 -9.14 -3.31
N VAL A 29 7.24 -9.40 -4.19
CA VAL A 29 6.87 -10.75 -4.62
C VAL A 29 8.05 -11.44 -5.32
N GLU A 30 8.78 -10.74 -6.20
CA GLU A 30 9.97 -11.30 -6.86
C GLU A 30 11.10 -11.62 -5.88
N GLN A 31 11.25 -10.81 -4.84
CA GLN A 31 12.19 -11.09 -3.74
C GLN A 31 11.71 -12.21 -2.78
N GLY A 32 10.59 -12.86 -3.08
CA GLY A 32 10.05 -13.99 -2.30
C GLY A 32 9.28 -13.59 -1.03
N TYR A 33 8.86 -12.33 -0.91
CA TYR A 33 7.98 -11.94 0.18
C TYR A 33 6.58 -12.49 -0.03
N GLN A 34 5.94 -12.92 1.05
CA GLN A 34 4.57 -13.41 1.07
C GLN A 34 3.68 -12.42 1.84
N PHE A 35 2.42 -12.32 1.42
CA PHE A 35 1.45 -11.37 1.97
C PHE A 35 0.16 -12.10 2.29
N ARG A 36 -0.29 -11.98 3.53
CA ARG A 36 -1.59 -12.48 3.98
C ARG A 36 -2.41 -11.30 4.49
N LEU A 37 -3.41 -10.88 3.71
CA LEU A 37 -4.31 -9.81 4.11
C LEU A 37 -5.43 -10.36 5.00
N ASP A 38 -5.63 -9.69 6.12
CA ASP A 38 -6.77 -9.93 7.01
C ASP A 38 -7.87 -8.88 6.76
N ALA A 39 -7.48 -7.63 6.45
CA ALA A 39 -8.40 -6.55 6.11
C ALA A 39 -7.71 -5.48 5.23
N ASP A 40 -8.47 -4.47 4.78
CA ASP A 40 -7.90 -3.36 4.00
C ASP A 40 -6.95 -2.49 4.83
N GLY A 41 -5.65 -2.74 4.66
CA GLY A 41 -4.58 -2.09 5.43
C GLY A 41 -3.99 -2.94 6.55
N ASP A 42 -4.50 -4.15 6.73
CA ASP A 42 -4.04 -5.11 7.73
C ASP A 42 -3.49 -6.35 7.02
N CYS A 43 -2.20 -6.64 7.24
CA CYS A 43 -1.50 -7.67 6.49
C CYS A 43 -0.29 -8.20 7.26
N GLU A 44 -0.14 -9.53 7.28
CA GLU A 44 1.11 -10.19 7.64
C GLU A 44 2.03 -10.24 6.41
N VAL A 45 3.25 -9.72 6.58
CA VAL A 45 4.29 -9.69 5.56
C VAL A 45 5.42 -10.63 5.98
N SER A 46 5.53 -11.76 5.30
CA SER A 46 6.50 -12.81 5.60
C SER A 46 7.68 -12.79 4.63
N LYS A 47 8.89 -12.84 5.17
CA LYS A 47 10.14 -12.85 4.40
C LYS A 47 10.58 -14.27 4.03
N PRO A 48 11.45 -14.40 3.00
CA PRO A 48 12.11 -15.67 2.70
C PRO A 48 12.96 -16.23 3.85
N ASP A 49 13.46 -15.36 4.73
CA ASP A 49 14.27 -15.76 5.90
C ASP A 49 13.44 -16.30 7.07
N GLY A 50 12.11 -16.39 6.92
CA GLY A 50 11.17 -16.86 7.95
C GLY A 50 10.72 -15.78 8.93
N THR A 51 11.24 -14.55 8.86
CA THR A 51 10.76 -13.42 9.67
C THR A 51 9.43 -12.91 9.14
N ALA A 52 8.47 -12.65 10.02
CA ALA A 52 7.22 -11.98 9.68
C ALA A 52 7.14 -10.60 10.34
N TYR A 53 6.47 -9.68 9.66
CA TYR A 53 6.09 -8.36 10.19
C TYR A 53 4.59 -8.17 10.03
N TYR A 54 3.98 -7.50 11.00
CA TYR A 54 2.56 -7.18 10.96
C TYR A 54 2.36 -5.73 10.58
N VAL A 55 1.48 -5.52 9.61
CA VAL A 55 0.97 -4.20 9.23
C VAL A 55 -0.47 -4.12 9.73
N VAL A 56 -0.78 -3.11 10.54
CA VAL A 56 -2.11 -2.83 11.05
C VAL A 56 -2.44 -1.38 10.75
N ASN A 57 -3.55 -1.12 10.06
CA ASN A 57 -3.98 0.19 9.58
C ASN A 57 -2.87 0.94 8.81
N PHE A 58 -2.14 0.21 7.95
CA PHE A 58 -0.99 0.72 7.19
C PHE A 58 0.19 1.19 8.06
N LEU A 59 0.27 0.75 9.32
CA LEU A 59 1.39 0.95 10.23
C LEU A 59 2.07 -0.39 10.47
N CYS A 60 3.36 -0.47 10.21
CA CYS A 60 4.12 -1.71 10.33
C CYS A 60 4.91 -1.74 11.63
N ASP A 61 5.06 -2.92 12.21
CA ASP A 61 5.87 -3.20 13.41
C ASP A 61 7.38 -3.39 13.12
N CYS A 62 7.80 -3.30 11.86
CA CYS A 62 9.19 -3.56 11.51
C CYS A 62 10.15 -2.49 12.12
N PRO A 63 11.42 -2.83 12.36
CA PRO A 63 12.37 -1.89 12.95
C PRO A 63 12.55 -0.58 12.18
N ASP A 64 12.40 -0.59 10.85
CA ASP A 64 12.48 0.63 10.02
C ASP A 64 11.31 1.59 10.30
N ALA A 65 10.10 1.07 10.55
CA ALA A 65 8.95 1.89 10.89
C ALA A 65 9.14 2.61 12.24
N HIS A 66 9.75 1.93 13.22
CA HIS A 66 9.94 2.49 14.56
C HIS A 66 11.19 3.38 14.70
N ARG A 67 12.30 3.10 13.99
CA ARG A 67 13.59 3.76 14.22
C ARG A 67 13.81 5.06 13.44
N ARG A 68 13.00 5.37 12.42
CA ARG A 68 13.20 6.53 11.52
C ARG A 68 11.96 7.43 11.44
N ASP A 69 11.34 7.75 12.58
CA ASP A 69 10.16 8.63 12.64
C ASP A 69 9.00 8.18 11.71
N GLY A 70 8.67 6.88 11.72
CA GLY A 70 7.62 6.29 10.89
C GLY A 70 8.15 5.56 9.65
N GLY A 71 9.40 5.75 9.26
CA GLY A 71 10.09 4.96 8.24
C GLY A 71 10.70 5.75 7.09
N SER A 72 11.53 5.08 6.30
CA SER A 72 12.42 5.69 5.31
C SER A 72 11.74 6.41 4.14
N HIS A 73 10.43 6.22 3.95
CA HIS A 73 9.71 6.67 2.76
C HIS A 73 8.49 7.51 3.13
N ALA A 74 8.72 8.82 3.32
CA ALA A 74 7.71 9.78 3.76
C ALA A 74 7.01 9.37 5.08
N GLY A 75 7.80 8.94 6.07
CA GLY A 75 7.28 8.50 7.37
C GLY A 75 6.56 7.16 7.32
N ARG A 76 6.89 6.31 6.34
CA ARG A 76 6.41 4.93 6.20
C ARG A 76 7.56 4.00 5.83
N CYS A 77 7.55 2.78 6.35
CA CYS A 77 8.45 1.72 5.87
C CYS A 77 7.98 1.13 4.52
N LYS A 78 8.85 0.37 3.86
CA LYS A 78 8.52 -0.31 2.59
C LYS A 78 7.33 -1.27 2.70
N HIS A 79 7.16 -1.98 3.83
CA HIS A 79 6.05 -2.93 4.01
C HIS A 79 4.69 -2.23 3.97
N ALA A 80 4.58 -1.06 4.62
CA ALA A 80 3.36 -0.25 4.55
C ALA A 80 3.05 0.24 3.13
N TRP A 81 4.09 0.55 2.34
CA TRP A 81 3.94 0.91 0.92
C TRP A 81 3.47 -0.25 0.05
N TRP A 82 3.99 -1.45 0.29
CA TRP A 82 3.54 -2.66 -0.39
C TRP A 82 2.09 -3.00 -0.05
N VAL A 83 1.72 -2.96 1.23
CA VAL A 83 0.33 -3.21 1.67
C VAL A 83 -0.63 -2.15 1.13
N ALA A 84 -0.21 -0.89 0.95
CA ALA A 84 -1.03 0.13 0.32
C ALA A 84 -1.40 -0.19 -1.15
N GLN A 85 -0.64 -1.06 -1.81
CA GLN A 85 -0.88 -1.56 -3.17
C GLN A 85 -1.70 -2.85 -3.19
N LEU A 86 -2.13 -3.34 -2.03
CA LEU A 86 -3.00 -4.51 -1.90
C LEU A 86 -4.37 -4.10 -1.38
N ARG A 87 -5.38 -4.92 -1.65
CA ARG A 87 -6.73 -4.82 -1.09
C ARG A 87 -7.39 -6.20 -1.06
N PRO A 88 -8.21 -6.54 -0.05
CA PRO A 88 -9.04 -7.74 -0.11
C PRO A 88 -10.07 -7.66 -1.24
N CYS A 89 -10.30 -8.78 -1.92
CA CYS A 89 -11.33 -8.90 -2.94
C CYS A 89 -12.70 -9.13 -2.31
N GLU A 90 -13.63 -8.20 -2.53
CA GLU A 90 -15.00 -8.29 -1.99
C GLU A 90 -15.83 -9.42 -2.62
N MET A 91 -15.40 -9.98 -3.76
CA MET A 91 -16.14 -11.02 -4.50
C MET A 91 -15.72 -12.44 -4.10
N CYS A 92 -14.41 -12.71 -3.95
CA CYS A 92 -13.90 -14.06 -3.70
C CYS A 92 -13.07 -14.19 -2.42
N GLY A 93 -12.83 -13.10 -1.67
CA GLY A 93 -11.95 -13.08 -0.51
C GLY A 93 -10.46 -13.18 -0.84
N GLY A 94 -10.08 -13.28 -2.12
CA GLY A 94 -8.69 -13.27 -2.58
C GLY A 94 -8.02 -11.91 -2.41
N THR A 95 -6.78 -11.80 -2.90
CA THR A 95 -6.01 -10.54 -2.83
C THR A 95 -6.04 -9.82 -4.17
N MET A 96 -6.37 -8.53 -4.14
CA MET A 96 -6.25 -7.63 -5.28
C MET A 96 -4.93 -6.88 -5.20
N ALA A 97 -4.22 -6.77 -6.32
CA ALA A 97 -2.97 -6.00 -6.42
C ALA A 97 -3.15 -4.79 -7.34
N LEU A 98 -2.51 -3.69 -6.99
CA LEU A 98 -2.48 -2.47 -7.79
C LEU A 98 -1.60 -2.65 -9.02
N GLY A 99 -2.19 -2.47 -10.20
CA GLY A 99 -1.50 -2.48 -11.48
C GLY A 99 -1.73 -1.20 -12.27
N THR A 100 -1.10 -1.14 -13.44
CA THR A 100 -1.42 -0.16 -14.48
C THR A 100 -2.17 -0.83 -15.62
N PHE A 101 -3.16 -0.15 -16.17
CA PHE A 101 -3.99 -0.65 -17.26
C PHE A 101 -4.11 0.38 -18.37
N LYS A 102 -3.97 -0.07 -19.62
CA LYS A 102 -4.16 0.77 -20.80
C LYS A 102 -5.60 0.62 -21.30
N THR A 103 -6.35 1.71 -21.27
CA THR A 103 -7.73 1.75 -21.78
C THR A 103 -7.76 1.68 -23.31
N ALA A 104 -8.94 1.40 -23.88
CA ALA A 104 -9.16 1.42 -25.33
C ALA A 104 -8.82 2.77 -25.98
N PHE A 105 -8.86 3.86 -25.20
CA PHE A 105 -8.50 5.21 -25.65
C PHE A 105 -7.00 5.52 -25.50
N GLY A 106 -6.20 4.53 -25.12
CA GLY A 106 -4.75 4.69 -24.95
C GLY A 106 -4.32 5.35 -23.64
N GLN A 107 -5.25 5.61 -22.71
CA GLN A 107 -4.94 6.21 -21.42
C GLN A 107 -4.43 5.14 -20.44
N ILE A 108 -3.41 5.46 -19.65
CA ILE A 108 -2.91 4.59 -18.59
C ILE A 108 -3.60 4.98 -17.28
N VAL A 109 -4.35 4.06 -16.70
CA VAL A 109 -5.04 4.22 -15.42
C VAL A 109 -4.49 3.23 -14.38
N LYS A 110 -4.66 3.54 -13.10
CA LYS A 110 -4.28 2.64 -12.00
C LYS A 110 -5.53 1.97 -11.45
N ARG A 111 -5.49 0.66 -11.25
CA ARG A 111 -6.60 -0.10 -10.67
C ARG A 111 -6.09 -1.32 -9.91
N PHE A 112 -6.85 -1.71 -8.88
CA PHE A 112 -6.65 -2.97 -8.18
C PHE A 112 -7.35 -4.07 -8.97
N GLU A 113 -6.68 -5.18 -9.22
CA GLU A 113 -7.23 -6.32 -9.95
C GLU A 113 -7.05 -7.61 -9.13
N CYS A 114 -8.10 -8.42 -9.07
CA CYS A 114 -8.05 -9.75 -8.51
C CYS A 114 -7.65 -10.75 -9.60
N PRO A 115 -6.53 -11.47 -9.46
CA PRO A 115 -6.12 -12.48 -10.43
C PRO A 115 -7.07 -13.69 -10.46
N ASP A 116 -7.76 -13.97 -9.35
CA ASP A 116 -8.57 -15.20 -9.22
C ASP A 116 -9.96 -15.07 -9.85
N CYS A 117 -10.62 -13.91 -9.71
CA CYS A 117 -11.99 -13.71 -10.18
C CYS A 117 -12.17 -12.57 -11.18
N GLY A 118 -11.10 -11.84 -11.51
CA GLY A 118 -11.14 -10.73 -12.47
C GLY A 118 -11.85 -9.46 -11.97
N ASN A 119 -12.31 -9.43 -10.71
CA ASN A 119 -12.87 -8.23 -10.12
C ASN A 119 -11.83 -7.10 -10.10
N ALA A 120 -12.27 -5.86 -10.35
CA ALA A 120 -11.38 -4.71 -10.43
C ALA A 120 -11.97 -3.50 -9.70
N ARG A 121 -11.10 -2.67 -9.11
CA ARG A 121 -11.48 -1.43 -8.42
C ARG A 121 -10.56 -0.28 -8.82
N ASP A 122 -11.15 0.87 -9.07
CA ASP A 122 -10.40 2.07 -9.42
C ASP A 122 -9.53 2.54 -8.24
N TYR A 123 -8.29 2.96 -8.54
CA TYR A 123 -7.34 3.38 -7.51
C TYR A 123 -7.78 4.62 -6.74
N ASP A 124 -8.35 5.62 -7.43
CA ASP A 124 -8.76 6.87 -6.80
C ASP A 124 -10.00 6.67 -5.93
N LEU A 125 -10.93 5.79 -6.36
CA LEU A 125 -12.06 5.38 -5.54
C LEU A 125 -11.60 4.71 -4.23
N VAL A 126 -10.71 3.71 -4.31
CA VAL A 126 -10.17 3.04 -3.12
C VAL A 126 -9.47 4.03 -2.18
N LYS A 127 -8.73 4.99 -2.75
CA LYS A 127 -8.07 6.04 -1.98
C LYS A 127 -9.05 6.96 -1.27
N GLN A 128 -10.19 7.28 -1.90
CA GLN A 128 -11.26 8.06 -1.28
C GLN A 128 -11.91 7.30 -0.12
N GLU A 129 -12.29 6.04 -0.32
CA GLU A 129 -12.87 5.18 0.72
C GLU A 129 -11.96 5.09 1.96
N ARG A 130 -10.65 4.87 1.73
CA ARG A 130 -9.64 4.84 2.80
C ARG A 130 -9.51 6.19 3.53
N ARG A 131 -9.79 7.32 2.87
CA ARG A 131 -9.81 8.65 3.51
C ARG A 131 -11.07 8.83 4.36
N GLU A 132 -12.22 8.41 3.85
CA GLU A 132 -13.51 8.48 4.55
C GLU A 132 -13.49 7.62 5.81
N ARG A 133 -13.05 6.35 5.71
CA ARG A 133 -12.88 5.45 6.86
C ARG A 133 -12.01 6.05 7.97
N ARG A 134 -10.93 6.76 7.61
CA ARG A 134 -10.08 7.45 8.60
C ARG A 134 -10.77 8.65 9.26
N ARG A 135 -11.59 9.38 8.51
CA ARG A 135 -12.37 10.49 9.07
C ARG A 135 -13.42 9.96 10.06
N GLU A 136 -14.13 8.92 9.67
CA GLU A 136 -15.12 8.26 10.53
C GLU A 136 -14.48 7.73 11.82
N ALA A 137 -13.34 7.04 11.71
CA ALA A 137 -12.60 6.55 12.87
C ALA A 137 -12.17 7.68 13.82
N ALA A 138 -11.71 8.82 13.27
CA ALA A 138 -11.33 9.98 14.07
C ALA A 138 -12.53 10.63 14.78
N HIS A 139 -13.70 10.66 14.14
CA HIS A 139 -14.93 11.16 14.74
C HIS A 139 -15.50 10.24 15.82
N ALA A 140 -15.35 8.92 15.67
CA ALA A 140 -15.82 7.95 16.66
C ALA A 140 -15.02 7.97 17.98
N THR A 141 -13.80 8.51 17.95
CA THR A 141 -12.91 8.62 19.12
C THR A 141 -12.96 9.98 19.82
N ALA A 142 -13.77 10.93 19.33
CA ALA A 142 -13.92 12.27 19.88
C ALA A 142 -15.18 12.37 20.76
#